data_AF-A0A6N8ZUM7-F1
#
_entry.id   AF-A0A6N8ZUM7-F1
#
_cell.length_a   1.000
_cell.length_b   1.000
_cell.length_c   1.000
_cell.angle_alpha   90.00
_cell.angle_beta   90.00
_cell.angle_gamma   90.00
#
_symmetry.space_group_name_H-M   'P 1'
#
loop_
_entity.id
_entity.type
_entity.pdbx_description
1 polymer ?
#
loop_
_entity_poly.entity_id
_entity_poly.type
_entity_poly.pdbx_seq_one_letter_code
_entity_poly.pdbx_strand_id
1 'polypeptide(L)'
;MNSKHDELSRAQVERAALPGPGEEPHFLPHPVMDRLLEAVIVLGGELWIERDRRRALESLLQSKGVVTPEEIETHSESDAQGRQEELTALITRLLDPLRTMRADG
;
A
#
# COMPACT_ATOMS: atom_id res chain seq x y z
N MET A 1 -20.20 -40.79 16.44
CA MET A 1 -18.81 -40.60 15.99
C MET A 1 -18.83 -39.77 14.71
N ASN A 2 -18.56 -38.46 14.83
CA ASN A 2 -18.66 -37.48 13.74
C ASN A 2 -17.36 -37.45 12.92
N SER A 3 -17.17 -38.43 12.03
CA SER A 3 -15.95 -38.56 11.22
C SER A 3 -15.70 -37.38 10.25
N LYS A 4 -16.76 -36.71 9.79
CA LYS A 4 -16.66 -35.57 8.85
C LYS A 4 -16.20 -34.26 9.47
N HIS A 5 -16.40 -34.07 10.77
CA HIS A 5 -16.03 -32.81 11.44
C HIS A 5 -14.53 -32.77 11.76
N ASP A 6 -13.92 -33.94 11.92
CA ASP A 6 -12.51 -34.15 12.25
C ASP A 6 -11.59 -33.97 11.02
N GLU A 7 -12.06 -34.39 9.83
CA GLU A 7 -11.34 -34.21 8.55
C GLU A 7 -11.25 -32.74 8.14
N LEU A 8 -12.33 -31.96 8.32
CA LEU A 8 -12.35 -30.53 8.02
C LEU A 8 -11.39 -29.74 8.93
N SER A 9 -11.30 -30.14 10.20
CA SER A 9 -10.41 -29.50 11.17
C SER A 9 -8.93 -29.81 10.87
N ARG A 10 -8.59 -31.04 10.47
CA ARG A 10 -7.24 -31.41 10.04
C ARG A 10 -6.80 -30.68 8.76
N ALA A 11 -7.66 -30.59 7.76
CA ALA A 11 -7.34 -29.88 6.51
C ALA A 11 -7.13 -28.37 6.72
N GLN A 12 -7.83 -27.76 7.68
CA GLN A 12 -7.63 -26.36 8.06
C GLN A 12 -6.32 -26.13 8.82
N VAL A 13 -5.91 -27.07 9.68
CA VAL A 13 -4.64 -27.03 10.41
C VAL A 13 -3.44 -27.29 9.47
N GLU A 14 -3.61 -28.15 8.46
CA GLU A 14 -2.58 -28.44 7.45
C GLU A 14 -2.29 -27.22 6.54
N ARG A 15 -3.31 -26.41 6.23
CA ARG A 15 -3.15 -25.11 5.56
C ARG A 15 -2.47 -24.03 6.41
N ALA A 16 -2.32 -24.27 7.72
CA ALA A 16 -1.69 -23.37 8.67
C ALA A 16 -0.34 -23.90 9.17
N ALA A 17 0.23 -24.92 8.51
CA ALA A 17 1.58 -25.37 8.80
C ALA A 17 2.58 -24.24 8.46
N LEU A 18 3.40 -23.86 9.44
CA LEU A 18 4.52 -22.95 9.21
C LEU A 18 5.46 -23.57 8.17
N PRO A 19 6.07 -22.78 7.27
CA PRO A 19 6.93 -23.31 6.23
C PRO A 19 8.12 -24.08 6.82
N GLY A 20 8.65 -25.01 6.04
CA GLY A 20 9.87 -25.71 6.41
C GLY A 20 11.06 -24.76 6.52
N PRO A 21 12.15 -25.15 7.21
CA PRO A 21 13.36 -24.35 7.29
C PRO A 21 13.91 -24.05 5.89
N GLY A 22 13.92 -22.77 5.51
CA GLY A 22 14.40 -22.30 4.19
C GLY A 22 13.30 -22.07 3.15
N GLU A 23 12.04 -22.35 3.45
CA GLU A 23 10.90 -21.96 2.61
C GLU A 23 10.42 -20.55 2.97
N GLU A 24 10.20 -19.72 1.94
CA GLU A 24 9.63 -18.38 2.12
C GLU A 24 8.14 -18.52 2.50
N PRO A 25 7.70 -17.98 3.65
CA PRO A 25 6.31 -18.11 4.07
C PRO A 25 5.36 -17.45 3.08
N HIS A 26 4.41 -18.24 2.58
CA HIS A 26 3.29 -17.76 1.79
C HIS A 26 2.08 -17.58 2.70
N PHE A 27 1.71 -16.31 2.96
CA PHE A 27 0.61 -15.97 3.87
C PHE A 27 -0.72 -15.83 3.10
N LEU A 28 -0.65 -15.52 1.81
CA LEU A 28 -1.77 -15.40 0.89
C LEU A 28 -1.79 -16.55 -0.13
N PRO A 29 -2.93 -16.79 -0.81
CA PRO A 29 -3.11 -17.98 -1.67
C PRO A 29 -2.14 -18.12 -2.84
N HIS A 30 -1.39 -17.07 -3.18
CA HIS A 30 -0.43 -17.09 -4.28
C HIS A 30 0.80 -16.23 -3.91
N PRO A 31 2.05 -16.67 -4.18
CA PRO A 31 3.28 -15.95 -3.80
C PRO A 31 3.35 -14.49 -4.29
N VAL A 32 2.77 -14.23 -5.47
CA VAL A 32 2.63 -12.87 -6.03
C VAL A 32 1.84 -11.94 -5.12
N MET A 33 0.83 -12.45 -4.41
CA MET A 33 -0.01 -11.65 -3.51
C MET A 33 0.76 -11.22 -2.27
N ASP A 34 1.63 -12.08 -1.73
CA ASP A 34 2.50 -11.74 -0.60
C ASP A 34 3.50 -10.64 -0.99
N ARG A 35 4.13 -10.77 -2.16
CA ARG A 35 5.02 -9.74 -2.73
C ARG A 35 4.30 -8.41 -2.96
N LEU A 36 3.04 -8.45 -3.42
CA LEU A 36 2.21 -7.25 -3.60
C LEU A 36 1.86 -6.62 -2.25
N LEU A 37 1.49 -7.42 -1.25
CA LEU A 37 1.20 -6.94 0.10
C LEU A 37 2.43 -6.26 0.73
N GLU A 38 3.60 -6.87 0.61
CA GLU A 38 4.87 -6.29 1.04
C GLU A 38 5.11 -4.92 0.39
N ALA A 39 4.97 -4.84 -0.94
CA ALA A 39 5.12 -3.58 -1.67
C ALA A 39 4.13 -2.51 -1.19
N VAL A 40 2.87 -2.87 -0.92
CA VAL A 40 1.85 -1.95 -0.39
C VAL A 40 2.20 -1.47 1.02
N ILE A 41 2.71 -2.35 1.88
CA ILE A 41 3.15 -1.98 3.24
C ILE A 41 4.31 -0.98 3.17
N VAL A 42 5.32 -1.26 2.35
CA VAL A 42 6.47 -0.36 2.15
C VAL A 42 6.00 0.99 1.61
N LEU A 43 5.18 1.00 0.56
CA LEU A 43 4.62 2.23 0.00
C LEU A 43 3.77 3.02 1.01
N GLY A 44 2.99 2.33 1.84
CA GLY A 44 2.23 2.97 2.93
C GLY A 44 3.13 3.61 3.97
N GLY A 45 4.26 2.97 4.29
CA GLY A 45 5.30 3.52 5.17
C GLY A 45 5.96 4.77 4.60
N GLU A 46 6.43 4.71 3.36
CA GLU A 46 7.03 5.86 2.66
C GLU A 46 6.05 7.04 2.56
N LEU A 47 4.77 6.77 2.26
CA LEU A 47 3.73 7.80 2.23
C LEU A 47 3.49 8.43 3.61
N TRP A 48 3.57 7.64 4.68
CA TRP A 48 3.44 8.17 6.04
C TRP A 48 4.64 9.07 6.40
N ILE A 49 5.87 8.65 6.07
CA ILE A 49 7.08 9.46 6.30
C ILE A 49 6.98 10.79 5.56
N GLU A 50 6.52 10.78 4.31
CA GLU A 50 6.35 12.01 3.54
C GLU A 50 5.25 12.92 4.10
N ARG A 51 4.16 12.34 4.63
CA ARG A 51 3.13 13.11 5.37
C ARG A 51 3.70 13.73 6.65
N ASP A 52 4.49 12.99 7.41
CA ASP A 52 5.11 13.47 8.64
C ASP A 52 6.09 14.62 8.36
N ARG A 53 6.93 14.45 7.35
CA ARG A 53 7.87 15.48 6.91
C ARG A 53 7.16 16.75 6.43
N ARG A 54 6.04 16.63 5.69
CA ARG A 54 5.22 17.79 5.29
C ARG A 54 4.63 18.52 6.48
N ARG A 55 4.09 17.81 7.48
CA ARG A 55 3.59 18.45 8.71
C ARG A 55 4.69 19.19 9.46
N ALA A 56 5.89 18.62 9.54
CA ALA A 56 7.03 19.29 10.15
C ALA A 56 7.41 20.57 9.38
N LEU A 57 7.38 20.53 8.05
CA LEU A 57 7.64 21.70 7.21
C LEU A 57 6.58 22.79 7.41
N GLU A 58 5.30 22.43 7.38
CA GLU A 58 4.18 23.35 7.63
C GLU A 58 4.30 24.00 9.00
N SER A 59 4.57 23.22 10.05
CA SER A 59 4.79 23.73 11.41
C SER A 59 5.99 24.68 11.48
N LEU A 60 7.09 24.36 10.80
CA LEU A 60 8.26 25.24 10.76
C LEU A 60 7.96 26.55 10.03
N LEU A 61 7.26 26.50 8.89
CA LEU A 61 6.88 27.69 8.12
C LEU A 61 5.90 28.58 8.92
N GLN A 62 4.94 27.97 9.61
CA GLN A 62 4.04 28.68 10.51
C GLN A 62 4.80 29.35 11.66
N SER A 63 5.73 28.63 12.31
CA SER A 63 6.54 29.18 13.41
C SER A 63 7.40 30.38 12.99
N LYS A 64 7.76 30.46 11.70
CA LYS A 64 8.50 31.56 11.09
C LYS A 64 7.60 32.67 10.56
N GLY A 65 6.27 32.52 10.65
CA GLY A 65 5.30 33.49 10.13
C GLY A 65 5.25 33.58 8.61
N VAL A 66 5.66 32.52 7.90
CA VAL A 66 5.70 32.51 6.41
C VAL A 66 4.34 32.17 5.82
N VAL A 67 3.61 31.26 6.46
CA VAL A 67 2.27 30.82 6.05
C VAL A 67 1.40 30.59 7.28
N THR A 68 0.10 30.78 7.14
CA THR A 68 -0.93 30.40 8.12
C THR A 68 -1.60 29.08 7.72
N PRO A 69 -2.16 28.32 8.69
CA PRO A 69 -2.96 27.14 8.37
C PRO A 69 -4.11 27.47 7.43
N GLU A 70 -4.77 28.61 7.63
CA GLU A 70 -5.86 29.08 6.77
C GLU A 70 -5.37 29.34 5.34
N GLU A 71 -4.20 29.93 5.15
CA GLU A 71 -3.61 30.12 3.82
C GLU A 71 -3.32 28.79 3.12
N ILE A 72 -2.86 27.76 3.84
CA ILE A 72 -2.63 26.41 3.29
C ILE A 72 -3.97 25.76 2.88
N GLU A 73 -4.98 25.76 3.75
CA GLU A 73 -6.27 25.10 3.52
C GLU A 73 -7.11 25.80 2.44
N THR A 74 -6.99 27.12 2.34
CA THR A 74 -7.67 27.93 1.32
C THR A 74 -6.83 28.13 0.06
N HIS A 75 -5.61 27.58 0.03
CA HIS A 75 -4.76 27.61 -1.15
C HIS A 75 -5.39 26.78 -2.27
N SER A 76 -6.20 27.45 -3.08
CA SER A 76 -6.63 26.95 -4.38
C SER A 76 -5.45 27.06 -5.33
N GLU A 77 -4.66 26.00 -5.46
CA GLU A 77 -3.66 25.94 -6.53
C GLU A 77 -4.36 26.13 -7.88
N SER A 78 -3.90 27.11 -8.65
CA SER A 78 -4.54 27.56 -9.90
C SER A 78 -4.52 26.54 -11.03
N ASP A 79 -3.79 25.43 -10.88
CA ASP A 79 -3.64 24.38 -11.89
C ASP A 79 -4.26 23.04 -11.45
N ALA A 80 -5.58 23.03 -11.29
CA ALA A 80 -6.31 21.79 -11.05
C ALA A 80 -6.14 20.77 -12.20
N GLN A 81 -5.93 21.25 -13.42
CA GLN A 81 -5.80 20.42 -14.63
C GLN A 81 -4.47 19.65 -14.64
N GLY A 82 -3.34 20.33 -14.43
CA GLY A 82 -2.01 19.71 -14.39
C GLY A 82 -1.88 18.63 -13.32
N ARG A 83 -2.52 18.82 -12.16
CA ARG A 83 -2.56 17.80 -11.11
C ARG A 83 -3.39 16.58 -11.47
N GLN A 84 -4.52 16.78 -12.14
CA GLN A 84 -5.34 15.67 -12.60
C GLN A 84 -4.59 14.84 -13.64
N GLU A 85 -3.83 15.49 -14.52
CA GLU A 85 -2.95 14.85 -15.49
C GLU A 85 -1.82 14.07 -14.79
N GLU A 86 -1.17 14.67 -13.79
CA GLU A 86 -0.11 14.03 -13.01
C GLU A 86 -0.62 12.84 -12.20
N LEU A 87 -1.79 12.95 -11.56
CA LEU A 87 -2.47 11.85 -10.87
C LEU A 87 -2.80 10.71 -11.85
N THR A 88 -3.32 11.05 -13.04
CA THR A 88 -3.63 10.06 -14.08
C THR A 88 -2.37 9.35 -14.55
N ALA A 89 -1.27 10.08 -14.75
CA ALA A 89 0.03 9.51 -15.12
C ALA A 89 0.60 8.61 -14.01
N LEU A 90 0.45 9.02 -12.75
CA LEU A 90 0.84 8.22 -11.59
C LEU A 90 0.05 6.91 -11.51
N ILE A 91 -1.28 6.98 -11.59
CA ILE A 91 -2.16 5.80 -11.58
C ILE A 91 -1.81 4.86 -12.73
N THR A 92 -1.57 5.41 -13.93
CA THR A 92 -1.18 4.62 -15.09
C THR A 92 0.13 3.87 -14.80
N ARG A 93 1.17 4.56 -14.35
CA ARG A 93 2.48 3.96 -14.03
C ARG A 93 2.41 2.93 -12.90
N LEU A 94 1.56 3.16 -11.91
CA LEU A 94 1.37 2.26 -10.77
C LEU A 94 0.65 0.96 -11.18
N LEU A 95 -0.36 1.06 -12.05
CA LEU A 95 -1.20 -0.06 -12.43
C LEU A 95 -0.68 -0.83 -13.64
N ASP A 96 0.19 -0.25 -14.46
CA ASP A 96 0.72 -0.89 -15.67
C ASP A 96 1.39 -2.25 -15.40
N PRO A 97 2.27 -2.40 -14.39
CA PRO A 97 2.89 -3.68 -14.06
C PRO A 97 1.86 -4.76 -13.68
N LEU A 98 0.74 -4.37 -13.07
CA LEU A 98 -0.33 -5.30 -12.70
C LEU A 98 -1.17 -5.73 -13.90
N ARG A 99 -1.27 -4.89 -14.95
CA ARG A 99 -1.99 -5.21 -16.18
C ARG A 99 -1.22 -6.21 -17.04
N THR A 100 0.11 -6.13 -17.07
CA THR A 100 0.96 -7.03 -17.85
C THR A 100 1.10 -8.40 -17.20
N MET A 101 1.09 -8.49 -15.86
CA MET A 101 1.15 -9.77 -15.14
C MET A 101 -0.04 -10.71 -15.41
N ARG A 102 -1.20 -10.20 -15.85
CA ARG A 102 -2.35 -11.02 -16.27
C ARG A 102 -2.18 -11.59 -17.69
N ALA A 103 -1.32 -11.00 -18.52
CA ALA A 103 -1.15 -11.42 -19.91
C ALA A 103 -0.23 -12.64 -20.08
N ASP A 104 0.60 -12.92 -19.08
CA ASP A 104 1.62 -13.99 -19.09
C ASP A 104 1.24 -15.22 -18.24
N GLY A 105 -0.02 -15.31 -17.80
CA GLY A 105 -0.58 -16.40 -16.99
C GLY A 105 -1.68 -17.19 -17.69
#